data_AF-A0A2T4IXV3-F1
#
_entry.id   AF-A0A2T4IXV3-F1
#
_cell.length_a   1.000
_cell.length_b   1.000
_cell.length_c   1.000
_cell.angle_alpha   90.00
_cell.angle_beta   90.00
_cell.angle_gamma   90.00
#
_symmetry.space_group_name_H-M   'P 1'
#
loop_
_entity.id
_entity.type
_entity.pdbx_description
1 polymer ?
#
loop_
_entity_poly.entity_id
_entity_poly.type
_entity_poly.pdbx_seq_one_letter_code
_entity_poly.pdbx_strand_id
1 'polypeptide(L)'
;MQQFENASAGDIVLSIADRIIENRAYLSEIDGKIGDGDHGVNMAKGFGMAADRIRGNDMSLATAFDTLGTVLMTEIGGSMGPLYGVMFTQFAETIEKSAAIDARTFSAMLSNGLDGIQSIGAAKVGDKTLLDTLVPAIEAFDAANADGKPFPEALDALVVAAEEGRDSTRDLVAKIGRASRLGERSVGVLDAGATSCALILKALALGAKQKLLMSATAGR
;
A
#
# COMPACT_ATOMS: atom_id res chain seq x y z
N MET A 1 -2.04 0.41 25.50
CA MET A 1 -2.56 0.21 24.13
C MET A 1 -1.42 -0.38 23.31
N GLN A 2 -1.68 -1.29 22.37
CA GLN A 2 -0.62 -1.85 21.53
C GLN A 2 -0.14 -0.76 20.55
N GLN A 3 1.15 -0.47 20.57
CA GLN A 3 1.77 0.56 19.75
C GLN A 3 3.23 0.21 19.48
N PHE A 4 3.81 0.80 18.43
CA PHE A 4 5.25 0.75 18.15
C PHE A 4 5.81 2.15 17.91
N GLU A 5 7.10 2.34 18.13
CA GLU A 5 7.76 3.63 17.92
C GLU A 5 7.83 4.00 16.43
N ASN A 6 7.53 5.26 16.10
CA ASN A 6 7.72 5.79 14.76
C ASN A 6 9.21 5.92 14.42
N ALA A 7 10.03 6.28 15.42
CA ALA A 7 11.48 6.34 15.29
C ALA A 7 12.06 4.97 14.91
N SER A 8 13.04 4.97 14.01
CA SER A 8 13.76 3.75 13.59
C SER A 8 12.86 2.65 13.02
N ALA A 9 11.71 3.02 12.44
CA ALA A 9 10.76 2.12 11.79
C ALA A 9 10.75 2.23 10.25
N GLY A 10 11.73 2.93 9.66
CA GLY A 10 11.86 3.06 8.20
C GLY A 10 12.16 1.74 7.46
N ASP A 11 12.62 0.70 8.15
CA ASP A 11 12.81 -0.66 7.63
C ASP A 11 11.51 -1.33 7.15
N ILE A 12 10.35 -0.87 7.64
CA ILE A 12 9.04 -1.29 7.09
C ILE A 12 8.95 -0.89 5.61
N VAL A 13 9.40 0.32 5.24
CA VAL A 13 9.37 0.79 3.85
C VAL A 13 10.33 -0.01 2.97
N LEU A 14 11.50 -0.40 3.51
CA LEU A 14 12.41 -1.31 2.82
C LEU A 14 11.75 -2.66 2.53
N SER A 15 11.04 -3.22 3.49
CA SER A 15 10.31 -4.50 3.31
C SER A 15 9.22 -4.40 2.26
N ILE A 16 8.51 -3.26 2.17
CA ILE A 16 7.55 -2.99 1.10
C ILE A 16 8.25 -2.94 -0.27
N ALA A 17 9.37 -2.22 -0.35
CA ALA A 17 10.14 -2.09 -1.58
C ALA A 17 10.66 -3.44 -2.09
N ASP A 18 11.23 -4.25 -1.20
CA ASP A 18 11.69 -5.60 -1.53
C ASP A 18 10.55 -6.44 -2.10
N ARG A 19 9.35 -6.38 -1.49
CA ARG A 19 8.20 -7.14 -1.98
C ARG A 19 7.73 -6.70 -3.36
N ILE A 20 7.74 -5.41 -3.67
CA ILE A 20 7.42 -4.91 -5.01
C ILE A 20 8.48 -5.35 -6.03
N ILE A 21 9.77 -5.27 -5.68
CA ILE A 21 10.88 -5.66 -6.55
C ILE A 21 10.84 -7.16 -6.85
N GLU A 22 10.63 -8.01 -5.85
CA GLU A 22 10.47 -9.46 -6.01
C GLU A 22 9.33 -9.83 -6.95
N ASN A 23 8.24 -9.06 -6.95
CA ASN A 23 7.05 -9.31 -7.76
C ASN A 23 7.05 -8.55 -9.10
N ARG A 24 8.16 -7.88 -9.47
CA ARG A 24 8.29 -7.10 -10.70
C ARG A 24 7.78 -7.84 -11.93
N ALA A 25 8.27 -9.06 -12.17
CA ALA A 25 7.93 -9.82 -13.38
C ALA A 25 6.44 -10.17 -13.42
N TYR A 26 5.89 -10.63 -12.30
CA TYR A 26 4.48 -10.99 -12.19
C TYR A 26 3.56 -9.78 -12.40
N LEU A 27 3.89 -8.65 -11.79
CA LEU A 27 3.14 -7.41 -11.92
C LEU A 27 3.11 -6.91 -13.38
N SER A 28 4.23 -6.99 -14.10
CA SER A 28 4.28 -6.69 -15.53
C SER A 28 3.55 -7.72 -16.39
N GLU A 29 3.56 -9.00 -16.01
CA GLU A 29 2.84 -10.06 -16.73
C GLU A 29 1.32 -9.84 -16.70
N ILE A 30 0.75 -9.57 -15.51
CA ILE A 30 -0.69 -9.34 -15.37
C ILE A 30 -1.12 -8.02 -16.03
N ASP A 31 -0.30 -6.97 -15.91
CA ASP A 31 -0.53 -5.71 -16.61
C ASP A 31 -0.46 -5.90 -18.13
N GLY A 32 0.48 -6.70 -18.65
CA GLY A 32 0.58 -6.95 -20.10
C GLY A 32 -0.63 -7.66 -20.70
N LYS A 33 -1.42 -8.38 -19.90
CA LYS A 33 -2.65 -9.04 -20.37
C LYS A 33 -3.79 -8.03 -20.64
N ILE A 34 -3.84 -6.93 -19.89
CA ILE A 34 -4.94 -5.95 -19.96
C ILE A 34 -4.47 -4.48 -20.02
N GLY A 35 -3.20 -4.22 -20.25
CA GLY A 35 -2.55 -2.91 -20.18
C GLY A 35 -1.37 -2.86 -21.15
N ASP A 36 -0.26 -2.25 -20.75
CA ASP A 36 0.97 -2.17 -21.57
C ASP A 36 2.17 -2.93 -20.99
N GLY A 37 2.01 -3.56 -19.82
CA GLY A 37 3.02 -4.43 -19.22
C GLY A 37 4.14 -3.70 -18.50
N ASP A 38 3.99 -2.40 -18.25
CA ASP A 38 5.03 -1.56 -17.65
C ASP A 38 4.89 -1.43 -16.13
N HIS A 39 3.75 -1.84 -15.54
CA HIS A 39 3.44 -1.64 -14.12
C HIS A 39 4.54 -2.15 -13.20
N GLY A 40 4.93 -3.42 -13.34
CA GLY A 40 5.96 -4.02 -12.50
C GLY A 40 7.33 -3.35 -12.65
N VAL A 41 7.71 -2.97 -13.87
CA VAL A 41 8.98 -2.27 -14.16
C VAL A 41 8.99 -0.88 -13.51
N ASN A 42 7.92 -0.10 -13.69
CA ASN A 42 7.82 1.25 -13.12
C ASN A 42 7.82 1.21 -11.59
N MET A 43 7.04 0.31 -11.00
CA MET A 43 6.97 0.13 -9.56
C MET A 43 8.34 -0.32 -8.99
N ALA A 44 8.98 -1.34 -9.56
CA ALA A 44 10.29 -1.79 -9.08
C ALA A 44 11.37 -0.71 -9.20
N LYS A 45 11.33 0.12 -10.26
CA LYS A 45 12.24 1.26 -10.41
C LYS A 45 12.03 2.27 -9.26
N GLY A 46 10.79 2.70 -9.03
CA GLY A 46 10.45 3.70 -8.00
C GLY A 46 10.79 3.24 -6.59
N PHE A 47 10.32 2.05 -6.23
CA PHE A 47 10.58 1.47 -4.90
C PHE A 47 12.06 1.16 -4.69
N GLY A 48 12.80 0.75 -5.73
CA GLY A 48 14.26 0.57 -5.66
C GLY A 48 15.01 1.87 -5.40
N MET A 49 14.67 2.95 -6.13
CA MET A 49 15.29 4.27 -5.92
C MET A 49 15.03 4.81 -4.50
N ALA A 50 13.82 4.61 -3.96
CA ALA A 50 13.50 4.96 -2.58
C ALA A 50 14.28 4.09 -1.58
N ALA A 51 14.34 2.78 -1.80
CA ALA A 51 15.09 1.87 -0.94
C ALA A 51 16.57 2.24 -0.86
N ASP A 52 17.20 2.64 -1.96
CA ASP A 52 18.60 3.07 -1.97
C ASP A 52 18.84 4.36 -1.16
N ARG A 53 17.83 5.25 -1.03
CA ARG A 53 17.90 6.46 -0.20
C ARG A 53 17.68 6.17 1.28
N ILE A 54 16.90 5.14 1.59
CA ILE A 54 16.55 4.76 2.97
C ILE A 54 17.60 3.84 3.57
N ARG A 55 18.12 2.88 2.79
CA ARG A 55 19.01 1.81 3.28
C ARG A 55 20.28 2.38 3.93
N GLY A 56 20.57 1.90 5.13
CA GLY A 56 21.75 2.31 5.90
C GLY A 56 21.56 3.60 6.70
N ASN A 57 20.40 4.27 6.59
CA ASN A 57 20.04 5.42 7.41
C ASN A 57 19.04 5.01 8.47
N ASP A 58 19.25 5.45 9.71
CA ASP A 58 18.26 5.29 10.78
C ASP A 58 17.15 6.34 10.59
N MET A 59 16.07 5.96 9.91
CA MET A 59 14.95 6.83 9.58
C MET A 59 13.70 6.45 10.38
N SER A 60 12.92 7.47 10.74
CA SER A 60 11.54 7.26 11.18
C SER A 60 10.69 6.67 10.06
N LEU A 61 9.57 6.03 10.41
CA LEU A 61 8.61 5.56 9.41
C LEU A 61 8.06 6.73 8.58
N ALA A 62 7.79 7.87 9.22
CA ALA A 62 7.34 9.10 8.56
C ALA A 62 8.32 9.54 7.45
N THR A 63 9.60 9.69 7.78
CA THR A 63 10.64 10.15 6.83
C THR A 63 10.85 9.15 5.70
N ALA A 64 10.77 7.85 5.99
CA ALA A 64 10.88 6.81 4.97
C ALA A 64 9.68 6.82 4.01
N PHE A 65 8.46 7.03 4.50
CA PHE A 65 7.28 7.20 3.64
C PHE A 65 7.34 8.47 2.80
N ASP A 66 7.81 9.59 3.36
CA ASP A 66 7.95 10.84 2.61
C ASP A 66 8.97 10.69 1.47
N THR A 67 10.09 10.01 1.75
CA THR A 67 11.10 9.66 0.74
C THR A 67 10.50 8.81 -0.37
N LEU A 68 9.74 7.76 -0.02
CA LEU A 68 9.08 6.89 -0.99
C LEU A 68 8.04 7.67 -1.82
N GLY A 69 7.16 8.43 -1.17
CA GLY A 69 6.12 9.22 -1.83
C GLY A 69 6.70 10.21 -2.82
N THR A 70 7.73 10.95 -2.41
CA THR A 70 8.44 11.91 -3.26
C THR A 70 9.08 11.24 -4.48
N VAL A 71 9.74 10.10 -4.30
CA VAL A 71 10.35 9.34 -5.41
C VAL A 71 9.28 8.88 -6.40
N LEU A 72 8.19 8.29 -5.92
CA LEU A 72 7.13 7.78 -6.78
C LEU A 72 6.42 8.90 -7.55
N MET A 73 6.22 10.06 -6.91
CA MET A 73 5.58 11.22 -7.54
C MET A 73 6.44 11.83 -8.65
N THR A 74 7.77 11.83 -8.49
CA THR A 74 8.66 12.65 -9.33
C THR A 74 9.55 11.87 -10.30
N GLU A 75 9.76 10.56 -10.09
CA GLU A 75 10.82 9.81 -10.79
C GLU A 75 10.34 8.55 -11.54
N ILE A 76 9.05 8.20 -11.42
CA ILE A 76 8.42 7.16 -12.23
C ILE A 76 7.23 7.69 -13.02
N GLY A 77 6.98 7.07 -14.18
CA GLY A 77 5.84 7.38 -15.05
C GLY A 77 4.62 6.51 -14.76
N GLY A 78 3.58 6.70 -15.56
CA GLY A 78 2.32 5.95 -15.46
C GLY A 78 1.39 6.50 -14.37
N SER A 79 0.18 5.96 -14.29
CA SER A 79 -0.82 6.42 -13.30
C SER A 79 -0.40 6.13 -11.85
N MET A 80 0.40 5.09 -11.63
CA MET A 80 0.75 4.64 -10.27
C MET A 80 1.73 5.57 -9.56
N GLY A 81 2.59 6.30 -10.29
CA GLY A 81 3.54 7.24 -9.68
C GLY A 81 2.82 8.30 -8.84
N PRO A 82 1.92 9.10 -9.42
CA PRO A 82 1.15 10.08 -8.66
C PRO A 82 0.23 9.45 -7.59
N LEU A 83 -0.42 8.31 -7.88
CA LEU A 83 -1.37 7.67 -6.94
C LEU A 83 -0.69 7.13 -5.68
N TYR A 84 0.40 6.38 -5.82
CA TYR A 84 1.15 5.94 -4.65
C TYR A 84 1.99 7.06 -4.05
N GLY A 85 2.48 7.99 -4.86
CA GLY A 85 3.18 9.18 -4.40
C GLY A 85 2.36 9.96 -3.39
N VAL A 86 1.12 10.33 -3.74
CA VAL A 86 0.23 11.06 -2.83
C VAL A 86 -0.14 10.22 -1.61
N MET A 87 -0.40 8.92 -1.78
CA MET A 87 -0.73 8.02 -0.68
C MET A 87 0.37 8.00 0.39
N PHE A 88 1.63 7.81 -0.01
CA PHE A 88 2.74 7.72 0.94
C PHE A 88 3.15 9.08 1.52
N THR A 89 3.01 10.18 0.77
CA THR A 89 3.17 11.53 1.35
C THR A 89 2.10 11.79 2.41
N GLN A 90 0.84 11.42 2.16
CA GLN A 90 -0.23 11.53 3.16
C GLN A 90 0.01 10.63 4.38
N PHE A 91 0.56 9.43 4.18
CA PHE A 91 0.98 8.58 5.31
C PHE A 91 2.03 9.28 6.17
N ALA A 92 3.07 9.84 5.54
CA ALA A 92 4.14 10.55 6.23
C ALA A 92 3.61 11.76 7.02
N GLU A 93 2.83 12.63 6.38
CA GLU A 93 2.23 13.82 7.00
C GLU A 93 1.36 13.46 8.22
N THR A 94 0.59 12.37 8.12
CA THR A 94 -0.29 11.93 9.21
C THR A 94 0.48 11.49 10.45
N ILE A 95 1.63 10.84 10.27
CA ILE A 95 2.38 10.24 11.39
C ILE A 95 3.62 11.04 11.79
N GLU A 96 3.97 12.12 11.09
CA GLU A 96 5.19 12.93 11.31
C GLU A 96 5.38 13.33 12.79
N LYS A 97 4.29 13.77 13.43
CA LYS A 97 4.31 14.26 14.83
C LYS A 97 3.96 13.20 15.86
N SER A 98 3.70 11.97 15.42
CA SER A 98 3.37 10.85 16.29
C SER A 98 4.65 10.15 16.74
N ALA A 99 4.94 10.18 18.05
CA ALA A 99 6.08 9.44 18.60
C ALA A 99 5.88 7.92 18.48
N ALA A 100 4.66 7.45 18.73
CA ALA A 100 4.28 6.06 18.61
C ALA A 100 3.03 5.90 17.72
N ILE A 101 2.94 4.75 17.07
CA ILE A 101 1.87 4.35 16.16
C ILE A 101 1.04 3.26 16.84
N ASP A 102 -0.18 3.61 17.24
CA ASP A 102 -1.21 2.66 17.67
C ASP A 102 -2.22 2.40 16.54
N ALA A 103 -3.24 1.58 16.81
CA ALA A 103 -4.27 1.24 15.83
C ALA A 103 -5.05 2.47 15.32
N ARG A 104 -5.25 3.49 16.16
CA ARG A 104 -5.98 4.71 15.78
C ARG A 104 -5.13 5.58 14.85
N THR A 105 -3.87 5.77 15.18
CA THR A 105 -2.91 6.50 14.32
C THR A 105 -2.75 5.79 12.99
N PHE A 106 -2.70 4.45 12.99
CA PHE A 106 -2.62 3.66 11.76
C PHE A 106 -3.89 3.75 10.90
N SER A 107 -5.09 3.73 11.51
CA SER A 107 -6.37 3.95 10.82
C SER A 107 -6.41 5.33 10.15
N ALA A 108 -6.02 6.38 10.88
CA ALA A 108 -5.96 7.74 10.34
C ALA A 108 -4.96 7.84 9.17
N MET A 109 -3.79 7.20 9.30
CA MET A 109 -2.78 7.14 8.24
C MET A 109 -3.35 6.51 6.96
N LEU A 110 -3.98 5.34 7.08
CA LEU A 110 -4.60 4.66 5.93
C LEU A 110 -5.70 5.51 5.28
N SER A 111 -6.59 6.08 6.10
CA SER A 111 -7.72 6.91 5.63
C SER A 111 -7.23 8.13 4.86
N ASN A 112 -6.26 8.87 5.39
CA ASN A 112 -5.71 10.05 4.73
C ASN A 112 -4.97 9.68 3.42
N GLY A 113 -4.33 8.51 3.34
CA GLY A 113 -3.75 8.04 2.09
C GLY A 113 -4.80 7.68 1.03
N LEU A 114 -5.93 7.10 1.44
CA LEU A 114 -7.10 6.89 0.57
C LEU A 114 -7.67 8.21 0.06
N ASP A 115 -7.87 9.18 0.95
CA ASP A 115 -8.33 10.53 0.59
C ASP A 115 -7.37 11.20 -0.41
N GLY A 116 -6.06 11.05 -0.20
CA GLY A 116 -5.04 11.50 -1.13
C GLY A 116 -5.22 10.92 -2.54
N ILE A 117 -5.40 9.60 -2.64
CA ILE A 117 -5.66 8.93 -3.92
C ILE A 117 -6.95 9.45 -4.58
N GLN A 118 -8.03 9.56 -3.81
CA GLN A 118 -9.34 10.03 -4.30
C GLN A 118 -9.33 11.52 -4.68
N SER A 119 -8.40 12.32 -4.14
CA SER A 119 -8.27 13.73 -4.51
C SER A 119 -7.74 13.93 -5.93
N ILE A 120 -7.02 12.95 -6.48
CA ILE A 120 -6.41 13.02 -7.83
C ILE A 120 -6.96 11.99 -8.81
N GLY A 121 -7.94 11.18 -8.38
CA GLY A 121 -8.55 10.12 -9.18
C GLY A 121 -10.05 10.01 -8.96
N ALA A 122 -10.80 9.63 -10.00
CA ALA A 122 -12.25 9.49 -9.95
C ALA A 122 -12.73 8.02 -9.86
N ALA A 123 -11.79 7.09 -9.68
CA ALA A 123 -12.12 5.68 -9.58
C ALA A 123 -12.89 5.39 -8.29
N LYS A 124 -13.66 4.30 -8.29
CA LYS A 124 -14.34 3.75 -7.12
C LYS A 124 -14.24 2.22 -7.12
N VAL A 125 -14.63 1.62 -6.00
CA VAL A 125 -14.82 0.17 -5.91
C VAL A 125 -15.78 -0.28 -7.02
N GLY A 126 -15.41 -1.35 -7.71
CA GLY A 126 -16.08 -1.90 -8.89
C GLY A 126 -15.57 -1.36 -10.23
N ASP A 127 -14.55 -0.48 -10.24
CA ASP A 127 -13.97 0.05 -11.48
C ASP A 127 -12.76 -0.77 -11.99
N LYS A 128 -12.33 -1.79 -11.23
CA LYS A 128 -11.17 -2.65 -11.49
C LYS A 128 -9.86 -1.85 -11.40
N THR A 129 -9.57 -1.36 -10.19
CA THR A 129 -8.40 -0.54 -9.87
C THR A 129 -7.86 -0.89 -8.49
N LEU A 130 -6.79 -0.19 -8.06
CA LEU A 130 -6.27 -0.31 -6.70
C LEU A 130 -7.30 -0.03 -5.59
N LEU A 131 -8.39 0.70 -5.87
CA LEU A 131 -9.43 0.99 -4.88
C LEU A 131 -10.27 -0.22 -4.52
N ASP A 132 -10.38 -1.20 -5.41
CA ASP A 132 -11.02 -2.49 -5.12
C ASP A 132 -10.26 -3.28 -4.03
N THR A 133 -8.98 -2.96 -3.82
CA THR A 133 -8.15 -3.50 -2.75
C THR A 133 -8.11 -2.57 -1.53
N LEU A 134 -7.82 -1.28 -1.76
CA LEU A 134 -7.52 -0.36 -0.67
C LEU A 134 -8.74 -0.08 0.20
N VAL A 135 -9.91 0.18 -0.40
CA VAL A 135 -11.11 0.55 0.34
C VAL A 135 -11.59 -0.59 1.25
N PRO A 136 -11.79 -1.84 0.76
CA PRO A 136 -12.21 -2.93 1.63
C PRO A 136 -11.18 -3.26 2.72
N ALA A 137 -9.88 -3.09 2.44
CA ALA A 137 -8.83 -3.32 3.42
C ALA A 137 -8.89 -2.34 4.60
N ILE A 138 -9.16 -1.06 4.32
CA ILE A 138 -9.32 -0.02 5.34
C ILE A 138 -10.61 -0.27 6.14
N GLU A 139 -11.72 -0.55 5.46
CA GLU A 139 -13.00 -0.85 6.11
C GLU A 139 -12.89 -2.05 7.07
N ALA A 140 -12.18 -3.12 6.67
CA ALA A 140 -11.96 -4.29 7.52
C ALA A 140 -11.07 -3.99 8.72
N PHE A 141 -10.01 -3.18 8.54
CA PHE A 141 -9.17 -2.72 9.64
C PHE A 141 -9.96 -1.90 10.67
N ASP A 142 -10.76 -0.95 10.20
CA ASP A 142 -11.56 -0.08 11.05
C ASP A 142 -12.70 -0.83 11.76
N ALA A 143 -13.35 -1.78 11.08
CA ALA A 143 -14.35 -2.66 11.69
C ALA A 143 -13.73 -3.50 12.82
N ALA A 144 -12.57 -4.10 12.59
CA ALA A 144 -11.86 -4.86 13.63
C ALA A 144 -11.50 -3.98 14.83
N ASN A 145 -11.05 -2.74 14.60
CA ASN A 145 -10.78 -1.78 15.67
C ASN A 145 -12.05 -1.38 16.44
N ALA A 146 -13.16 -1.14 15.74
CA ALA A 146 -14.45 -0.82 16.35
C ALA A 146 -14.98 -1.96 17.22
N ASP A 147 -14.72 -3.21 16.82
CA ASP A 147 -15.04 -4.43 17.58
C ASP A 147 -14.07 -4.68 18.76
N GLY A 148 -13.10 -3.79 18.98
CA GLY A 148 -12.13 -3.90 20.07
C GLY A 148 -11.09 -5.00 19.87
N LYS A 149 -10.85 -5.41 18.62
CA LYS A 149 -9.79 -6.38 18.31
C LYS A 149 -8.40 -5.81 18.64
N PRO A 150 -7.46 -6.66 19.11
CA PRO A 150 -6.06 -6.27 19.23
C PRO A 150 -5.48 -5.74 17.92
N PHE A 151 -4.54 -4.80 17.99
CA PHE A 151 -3.96 -4.17 16.80
C PHE A 151 -3.35 -5.20 15.81
N PRO A 152 -2.63 -6.25 16.25
CA PRO A 152 -2.18 -7.32 15.34
C PRO A 152 -3.31 -8.06 14.60
N GLU A 153 -4.47 -8.24 15.23
CA GLU A 153 -5.63 -8.90 14.62
C GLU A 153 -6.34 -7.97 13.63
N ALA A 154 -6.40 -6.66 13.90
CA ALA A 154 -6.88 -5.68 12.93
C ALA A 154 -5.98 -5.64 11.68
N LEU A 155 -4.65 -5.73 11.86
CA LEU A 155 -3.70 -5.87 10.76
C LEU A 155 -3.92 -7.16 9.95
N ASP A 156 -4.31 -8.27 10.58
CA ASP A 156 -4.66 -9.50 9.86
C ASP A 156 -5.94 -9.32 9.02
N ALA A 157 -6.96 -8.65 9.57
CA ALA A 157 -8.18 -8.33 8.83
C ALA A 157 -7.91 -7.44 7.60
N LEU A 158 -7.04 -6.44 7.75
CA LEU A 158 -6.57 -5.59 6.64
C LEU A 158 -5.95 -6.40 5.50
N VAL A 159 -5.08 -7.38 5.83
CA VAL A 159 -4.41 -8.21 4.83
C VAL A 159 -5.39 -9.12 4.11
N VAL A 160 -6.29 -9.78 4.84
CA VAL A 160 -7.30 -10.67 4.26
C VAL A 160 -8.18 -9.89 3.28
N ALA A 161 -8.73 -8.76 3.71
CA ALA A 161 -9.58 -7.95 2.86
C ALA A 161 -8.84 -7.34 1.66
N ALA A 162 -7.55 -7.03 1.79
CA ALA A 162 -6.73 -6.60 0.66
C ALA A 162 -6.53 -7.72 -0.38
N GLU A 163 -6.32 -8.97 0.05
CA GLU A 163 -6.19 -10.12 -0.84
C GLU A 163 -7.51 -10.45 -1.54
N GLU A 164 -8.63 -10.42 -0.81
CA GLU A 164 -9.98 -10.61 -1.35
C GLU A 164 -10.35 -9.49 -2.34
N GLY A 165 -10.06 -8.24 -1.99
CA GLY A 165 -10.26 -7.08 -2.85
C GLY A 165 -9.49 -7.19 -4.17
N ARG A 166 -8.20 -7.57 -4.11
CA ARG A 166 -7.41 -7.91 -5.31
C ARG A 166 -8.10 -8.99 -6.13
N ASP A 167 -8.48 -10.10 -5.50
CA ASP A 167 -9.01 -11.26 -6.21
C ASP A 167 -10.36 -10.97 -6.88
N SER A 168 -11.19 -10.13 -6.25
CA SER A 168 -12.45 -9.66 -6.81
C SER A 168 -12.28 -8.96 -8.16
N THR A 169 -11.12 -8.33 -8.41
CA THR A 169 -10.87 -7.62 -9.67
C THR A 169 -10.90 -8.55 -10.87
N ARG A 170 -10.67 -9.86 -10.71
CA ARG A 170 -10.71 -10.84 -11.79
C ARG A 170 -12.05 -10.84 -12.53
N ASP A 171 -13.14 -10.65 -11.79
CA ASP A 171 -14.50 -10.77 -12.31
C ASP A 171 -15.07 -9.43 -12.80
N LEU A 172 -14.31 -8.34 -12.66
CA LEU A 172 -14.72 -7.00 -13.06
C LEU A 172 -14.32 -6.67 -14.50
N VAL A 173 -15.22 -5.96 -15.17
CA VAL A 173 -14.93 -5.22 -16.40
C VAL A 173 -14.27 -3.89 -16.02
N ALA A 174 -13.09 -3.63 -16.58
CA ALA A 174 -12.37 -2.37 -16.38
C ALA A 174 -13.17 -1.17 -16.89
N LYS A 175 -13.35 -0.15 -16.03
CA LYS A 175 -14.06 1.09 -16.40
C LYS A 175 -13.14 2.27 -16.60
N ILE A 176 -11.93 2.23 -16.04
CA ILE A 176 -10.94 3.30 -16.14
C ILE A 176 -9.56 2.74 -16.51
N GLY A 177 -8.62 3.64 -16.82
CA GLY A 177 -7.24 3.28 -17.14
C GLY A 177 -7.08 2.65 -18.52
N ARG A 178 -5.93 1.99 -18.74
CA ARG A 178 -5.63 1.35 -20.03
C ARG A 178 -6.50 0.09 -20.26
N ALA A 179 -6.84 -0.61 -19.18
CA ALA A 179 -7.66 -1.82 -19.22
C ALA A 179 -9.08 -1.60 -19.72
N SER A 180 -9.68 -0.43 -19.51
CA SER A 180 -11.03 -0.15 -19.98
C SER A 180 -11.17 -0.17 -21.51
N ARG A 181 -10.06 0.02 -22.24
CA ARG A 181 -10.01 -0.05 -23.72
C ARG A 181 -10.36 -1.45 -24.24
N LEU A 182 -10.26 -2.48 -23.40
CA LEU A 182 -10.54 -3.87 -23.76
C LEU A 182 -11.99 -4.30 -23.45
N GLY A 183 -12.75 -3.50 -22.69
CA GLY A 183 -14.12 -3.85 -22.28
C GLY A 183 -14.19 -5.21 -21.60
N GLU A 184 -15.14 -6.05 -22.01
CA GLU A 184 -15.36 -7.43 -21.50
C GLU A 184 -14.10 -8.31 -21.54
N ARG A 185 -13.15 -8.04 -22.46
CA ARG A 185 -11.89 -8.80 -22.53
C ARG A 185 -10.95 -8.55 -21.34
N SER A 186 -11.26 -7.59 -20.47
CA SER A 186 -10.53 -7.38 -19.21
C SER A 186 -10.92 -8.37 -18.11
N VAL A 187 -12.05 -9.07 -18.25
CA VAL A 187 -12.51 -10.11 -17.31
C VAL A 187 -11.58 -11.34 -17.37
N GLY A 188 -11.37 -11.99 -16.24
CA GLY A 188 -10.50 -13.15 -16.07
C GLY A 188 -9.05 -12.82 -15.73
N VAL A 189 -8.69 -11.54 -15.68
CA VAL A 189 -7.34 -11.04 -15.36
C VAL A 189 -7.40 -10.13 -14.13
N LEU A 190 -6.46 -10.30 -13.20
CA LEU A 190 -6.32 -9.41 -12.04
C LEU A 190 -5.86 -8.01 -12.47
N ASP A 191 -6.31 -6.98 -11.76
CA ASP A 191 -5.74 -5.64 -11.91
C ASP A 191 -4.34 -5.54 -11.29
N ALA A 192 -3.42 -4.91 -12.01
CA ALA A 192 -2.03 -4.76 -11.56
C ALA A 192 -1.92 -3.80 -10.37
N GLY A 193 -2.71 -2.73 -10.35
CA GLY A 193 -2.77 -1.76 -9.24
C GLY A 193 -3.35 -2.37 -7.96
N ALA A 194 -4.45 -3.11 -8.08
CA ALA A 194 -5.05 -3.88 -6.98
C ALA A 194 -4.07 -4.92 -6.42
N THR A 195 -3.33 -5.59 -7.32
CA THR A 195 -2.33 -6.58 -6.93
C THR A 195 -1.14 -5.96 -6.20
N SER A 196 -0.57 -4.86 -6.70
CA SER A 196 0.51 -4.16 -5.99
C SER A 196 0.03 -3.56 -4.67
N CYS A 197 -1.21 -3.08 -4.60
CA CYS A 197 -1.80 -2.56 -3.36
C CYS A 197 -1.87 -3.64 -2.28
N ALA A 198 -2.31 -4.85 -2.63
CA ALA A 198 -2.37 -5.96 -1.69
C ALA A 198 -0.97 -6.37 -1.18
N LEU A 199 0.04 -6.38 -2.08
CA LEU A 199 1.43 -6.64 -1.69
C LEU A 199 1.97 -5.59 -0.72
N ILE A 200 1.70 -4.31 -0.99
CA ILE A 200 2.12 -3.17 -0.15
C ILE A 200 1.47 -3.26 1.23
N LEU A 201 0.14 -3.41 1.29
CA LEU A 201 -0.60 -3.48 2.54
C LEU A 201 -0.18 -4.68 3.39
N LYS A 202 0.07 -5.83 2.76
CA LYS A 202 0.60 -7.02 3.43
C LYS A 202 1.99 -6.79 4.02
N ALA A 203 2.91 -6.23 3.25
CA ALA A 203 4.26 -5.94 3.73
C ALA A 203 4.25 -4.90 4.87
N LEU A 204 3.43 -3.86 4.75
CA LEU A 204 3.21 -2.86 5.78
C LEU A 204 2.68 -3.48 7.08
N ALA A 205 1.64 -4.32 6.99
CA ALA A 205 1.04 -4.99 8.14
C ALA A 205 2.03 -5.94 8.84
N LEU A 206 2.79 -6.72 8.07
CA LEU A 206 3.82 -7.61 8.62
C LEU A 206 4.93 -6.84 9.34
N GLY A 207 5.42 -5.74 8.74
CA GLY A 207 6.41 -4.87 9.37
C GLY A 207 5.89 -4.25 10.67
N ALA A 208 4.65 -3.75 10.68
CA ALA A 208 4.01 -3.22 11.89
C ALA A 208 3.87 -4.31 12.98
N LYS A 209 3.43 -5.53 12.63
CA LYS A 209 3.35 -6.66 13.56
C LYS A 209 4.71 -7.01 14.17
N GLN A 210 5.77 -6.98 13.36
CA GLN A 210 7.13 -7.23 13.86
C GLN A 210 7.56 -6.17 14.87
N LYS A 211 7.31 -4.89 14.60
CA LYS A 211 7.62 -3.81 15.56
C LYS A 211 6.80 -3.94 16.85
N LEU A 212 5.52 -4.27 16.76
CA LEU A 212 4.66 -4.53 17.93
C LEU A 212 5.20 -5.67 18.80
N LEU A 213 5.67 -6.76 18.19
CA LEU A 213 6.28 -7.87 18.91
C LEU A 213 7.57 -7.45 19.63
N MET A 214 8.43 -6.67 18.96
CA MET A 214 9.68 -6.16 19.56
C MET A 214 9.40 -5.23 20.75
N SER A 215 8.43 -4.32 20.63
CA SER A 215 8.01 -3.44 21.72
C SER A 215 7.46 -4.22 22.93
N ALA A 216 6.72 -5.31 22.70
CA ALA A 216 6.22 -6.17 23.77
C ALA A 216 7.34 -6.94 24.50
N THR A 217 8.46 -7.23 23.81
CA THR A 217 9.63 -7.88 24.42
C THR A 217 10.56 -6.91 25.15
N ALA A 218 10.69 -5.66 24.68
CA ALA A 218 11.55 -4.65 25.29
C ALA A 218 10.98 -4.04 26.58
N GLY A 219 9.66 -4.15 26.79
CA GLY A 219 8.96 -3.72 28.01
C GLY A 219 8.89 -4.75 29.14
N ARG A 220 9.60 -5.89 29.02
CA ARG A 220 9.77 -6.90 30.07
C ARG A 220 11.20 -6.86 30.60
#